data_AF-A0A6M0HVI6-F1
#
_entry.id   AF-A0A6M0HVI6-F1
#
_cell.length_a   1.000
_cell.length_b   1.000
_cell.length_c   1.000
_cell.angle_alpha   90.00
_cell.angle_beta   90.00
_cell.angle_gamma   90.00
#
_symmetry.space_group_name_H-M   'P 1'
#
loop_
_entity.id
_entity.type
_entity.pdbx_description
1 polymer ?
#
loop_
_entity_poly.entity_id
_entity_poly.type
_entity_poly.pdbx_seq_one_letter_code
_entity_poly.pdbx_strand_id
1 'polypeptide(L)'
;MVTVNITSQRTLDTPDDIAAFLSESYESADGAAFKPGDLVNVARAGLPPEMGVGDVAIVLYDDPKPSPYTTVRMLHASGALMTFQAQTTNLTKRDGAAS
;
A
#
# COMPACT_ATOMS: atom_id res chain seq x y z
N MET A 1 35.09 13.16 8.26
CA MET A 1 33.81 12.54 7.89
C MET A 1 33.31 13.23 6.64
N VAL A 2 33.01 12.50 5.57
CA VAL A 2 32.56 13.07 4.29
C VAL A 2 31.33 12.32 3.85
N THR A 3 30.26 13.06 3.58
CA THR A 3 29.02 12.55 3.00
C THR A 3 29.09 12.75 1.49
N VAL A 4 28.81 11.71 0.73
CA VAL A 4 28.83 11.76 -0.74
C VAL A 4 27.42 11.44 -1.24
N ASN A 5 26.83 12.35 -2.02
CA ASN A 5 25.63 12.07 -2.79
C ASN A 5 26.06 11.61 -4.20
N ILE A 6 25.84 10.35 -4.51
CA ILE A 6 26.09 9.79 -5.85
C ILE A 6 24.74 9.68 -6.56
N THR A 7 24.57 10.48 -7.59
CA THR A 7 23.45 10.33 -8.55
C THR A 7 23.99 9.53 -9.74
N SER A 8 23.53 8.30 -9.91
CA SER A 8 23.89 7.45 -11.04
C SER A 8 22.84 7.57 -12.14
N GLN A 9 23.27 7.63 -13.40
CA GLN A 9 22.41 7.64 -14.57
C GLN A 9 22.74 6.42 -15.43
N ARG A 10 21.70 5.66 -15.82
CA ARG A 10 21.79 4.50 -16.72
C ARG A 10 20.86 4.75 -17.91
N THR A 11 21.34 4.48 -19.12
CA THR A 11 20.50 4.43 -20.33
C THR A 11 19.94 3.01 -20.48
N LEU A 12 18.66 2.91 -20.85
CA LEU A 12 17.97 1.64 -21.12
C LEU A 12 17.58 1.66 -22.61
N ASP A 13 18.37 1.01 -23.45
CA ASP A 13 18.27 1.15 -24.91
C ASP A 13 17.31 0.14 -25.56
N THR A 14 16.96 -0.93 -24.82
CA THR A 14 16.11 -2.00 -25.33
C THR A 14 14.94 -2.32 -24.37
N PRO A 15 13.85 -2.94 -24.88
CA PRO A 15 12.79 -3.45 -24.02
C PRO A 15 13.29 -4.43 -22.95
N ASP A 16 14.31 -5.24 -23.26
CA ASP A 16 14.89 -6.18 -22.31
C ASP A 16 15.67 -5.46 -21.19
N ASP A 17 16.39 -4.37 -21.51
CA ASP A 17 17.06 -3.53 -20.50
C ASP A 17 16.04 -2.88 -19.55
N ILE A 18 14.90 -2.45 -20.10
CA ILE A 18 13.80 -1.89 -19.31
C ILE A 18 13.20 -2.97 -18.41
N ALA A 19 12.94 -4.16 -18.94
CA ALA A 19 12.38 -5.27 -18.17
C ALA A 19 13.32 -5.72 -17.03
N ALA A 20 14.62 -5.79 -17.28
CA ALA A 20 15.63 -6.10 -16.27
C ALA A 20 15.65 -5.03 -15.16
N PHE A 21 15.68 -3.75 -15.53
CA PHE A 21 15.65 -2.65 -14.56
C PHE A 21 14.39 -2.67 -13.68
N LEU A 22 13.22 -2.89 -14.30
CA LEU A 22 11.95 -3.01 -13.55
C LEU A 22 11.97 -4.19 -12.59
N SER A 23 12.53 -5.33 -13.02
CA SER A 23 12.63 -6.53 -12.18
C SER A 23 13.56 -6.30 -10.98
N GLU A 24 14.75 -5.73 -11.19
CA GLU A 24 15.68 -5.36 -10.12
C GLU A 24 15.04 -4.39 -9.10
N SER A 25 14.27 -3.42 -9.60
CA SER A 25 13.55 -2.46 -8.75
C SER A 25 12.45 -3.12 -7.91
N TYR A 26 11.80 -4.15 -8.44
CA TYR A 26 10.74 -4.90 -7.77
C TYR A 26 11.29 -5.89 -6.73
N GLU A 27 12.38 -6.61 -7.04
CA GLU A 27 13.04 -7.50 -6.06
C GLU A 27 13.57 -6.72 -4.85
N SER A 28 13.95 -5.46 -5.04
CA SER A 28 14.36 -4.56 -3.96
C SER A 28 13.19 -4.08 -3.08
N ALA A 29 11.94 -4.36 -3.47
CA ALA A 29 10.73 -3.80 -2.87
C ALA A 29 10.16 -4.64 -1.71
N ASP A 30 10.78 -5.77 -1.35
CA ASP A 30 10.26 -6.66 -0.31
C ASP A 30 10.09 -5.95 1.06
N GLY A 31 8.89 -6.05 1.65
CA GLY A 31 8.55 -5.31 2.88
C GLY A 31 7.11 -4.81 3.03
N ALA A 32 6.13 -5.40 2.33
CA ALA A 32 4.71 -5.11 2.56
C ALA A 32 4.33 -5.36 4.04
N ALA A 33 3.60 -4.41 4.64
CA ALA A 33 3.15 -4.49 6.03
C ALA A 33 1.92 -5.39 6.19
N PHE A 34 1.10 -5.49 5.15
CA PHE A 34 -0.16 -6.24 5.14
C PHE A 34 -0.24 -7.21 3.96
N LYS A 35 -1.08 -8.22 4.10
CA LYS A 35 -1.40 -9.17 3.02
C LYS A 35 -2.80 -8.89 2.47
N PRO A 36 -3.04 -9.13 1.17
CA PRO A 36 -4.39 -9.16 0.63
C PRO A 36 -5.29 -10.09 1.48
N GLY A 37 -6.46 -9.59 1.86
CA GLY A 37 -7.40 -10.27 2.74
C GLY A 37 -7.27 -9.93 4.23
N ASP A 38 -6.19 -9.29 4.67
CA ASP A 38 -6.06 -8.84 6.05
C ASP A 38 -7.20 -7.84 6.38
N LEU A 39 -7.87 -8.05 7.51
CA LEU A 39 -8.77 -7.07 8.09
C LEU A 39 -7.96 -6.05 8.89
N VAL A 40 -8.21 -4.78 8.65
CA VAL A 40 -7.51 -3.67 9.29
C VAL A 40 -8.49 -2.67 9.87
N ASN A 41 -8.09 -2.04 10.99
CA ASN A 41 -8.72 -0.83 11.48
C ASN A 41 -8.09 0.38 10.77
N VAL A 42 -8.93 1.35 10.38
CA VAL A 42 -8.52 2.55 9.67
C VAL A 42 -8.63 3.75 10.61
N ALA A 43 -7.51 4.42 10.88
CA ALA A 43 -7.55 5.73 11.53
C ALA A 43 -8.14 6.76 10.55
N ARG A 44 -9.20 7.46 10.97
CA ARG A 44 -9.88 8.47 10.15
C ARG A 44 -9.02 9.73 9.95
N ALA A 45 -8.14 9.71 8.96
CA ALA A 45 -7.33 10.85 8.54
C ALA A 45 -8.08 11.72 7.52
N GLY A 46 -9.13 12.42 7.96
CA GLY A 46 -9.92 13.32 7.10
C GLY A 46 -10.92 12.62 6.17
N LEU A 47 -11.18 11.33 6.39
CA LEU A 47 -12.26 10.61 5.71
C LEU A 47 -13.63 11.14 6.16
N PRO A 48 -14.53 11.46 5.21
CA PRO A 48 -15.92 11.78 5.52
C PRO A 48 -16.59 10.66 6.34
N PRO A 49 -17.54 10.99 7.24
CA PRO A 49 -18.17 10.02 8.13
C PRO A 49 -18.96 8.92 7.39
N GLU A 50 -19.43 9.21 6.18
CA GLU A 50 -20.13 8.26 5.32
C GLU A 50 -19.20 7.20 4.70
N MET A 51 -17.88 7.43 4.69
CA MET A 51 -16.88 6.51 4.15
C MET A 51 -16.28 5.65 5.27
N GLY A 52 -16.13 4.35 5.03
CA GLY A 52 -15.47 3.45 5.98
C GLY A 52 -16.27 3.23 7.25
N VAL A 53 -17.55 2.87 7.11
CA VAL A 53 -18.42 2.56 8.27
C VAL A 53 -17.79 1.49 9.15
N GLY A 54 -17.75 1.76 10.45
CA GLY A 54 -17.12 0.89 11.45
C GLY A 54 -15.61 0.99 11.53
N ASP A 55 -14.98 1.87 10.73
CA ASP A 55 -13.53 2.07 10.69
C ASP A 55 -12.77 0.78 10.35
N VAL A 56 -13.40 -0.11 9.58
CA VAL A 56 -12.83 -1.38 9.14
C VAL A 56 -12.68 -1.39 7.62
N ALA A 57 -11.56 -1.95 7.17
CA ALA A 57 -11.33 -2.25 5.78
C ALA A 57 -10.73 -3.64 5.61
N ILE A 58 -10.84 -4.17 4.39
CA ILE A 58 -10.07 -5.34 3.95
C ILE A 58 -8.99 -4.88 2.99
N VAL A 59 -7.77 -5.37 3.18
CA VAL A 59 -6.64 -5.08 2.29
C VAL A 59 -6.87 -5.79 0.96
N LEU A 60 -6.84 -5.04 -0.14
CA LEU A 60 -6.85 -5.61 -1.48
C LEU A 60 -5.44 -5.85 -1.99
N TYR A 61 -4.57 -4.88 -1.74
CA TYR A 61 -3.19 -4.89 -2.20
C TYR A 61 -2.39 -3.89 -1.37
N ASP A 62 -1.24 -4.32 -0.85
CA ASP A 62 -0.29 -3.47 -0.14
C ASP A 62 0.91 -3.27 -1.05
N ASP A 63 1.18 -2.03 -1.43
CA ASP A 63 2.33 -1.78 -2.28
C ASP A 63 3.61 -2.08 -1.48
N PRO A 64 4.53 -2.86 -2.05
CA PRO A 64 5.82 -3.07 -1.43
C PRO A 64 6.59 -1.75 -1.26
N LYS A 65 7.59 -1.73 -0.37
CA LYS A 65 8.38 -0.51 -0.13
C LYS A 65 9.00 -0.02 -1.44
N PRO A 66 9.07 1.30 -1.68
CA PRO A 66 8.92 2.38 -0.72
C PRO A 66 7.51 3.00 -0.65
N SER A 67 6.49 2.41 -1.27
CA SER A 67 5.15 3.01 -1.26
C SER A 67 4.62 3.14 0.17
N PRO A 68 4.12 4.33 0.58
CA PRO A 68 3.53 4.51 1.90
C PRO A 68 2.02 4.22 1.90
N TYR A 69 1.48 3.58 0.85
CA TYR A 69 0.05 3.39 0.66
C TYR A 69 -0.34 1.91 0.56
N THR A 70 -1.49 1.60 1.13
CA THR A 70 -2.16 0.31 1.03
C THR A 70 -3.54 0.53 0.42
N THR A 71 -3.87 -0.25 -0.60
CA THR A 71 -5.19 -0.25 -1.24
C THR A 71 -6.14 -1.11 -0.43
N VAL A 72 -7.22 -0.52 0.06
CA VAL A 72 -8.23 -1.18 0.89
C VAL A 72 -9.62 -1.06 0.30
N ARG A 73 -10.50 -1.98 0.70
CA ARG A 73 -11.94 -1.91 0.42
C ARG A 73 -12.72 -1.68 1.70
N MET A 74 -13.65 -0.75 1.62
CA MET A 74 -14.45 -0.26 2.74
C MET A 74 -15.93 -0.24 2.38
N LEU A 75 -16.78 -0.18 3.40
CA LEU A 75 -18.22 0.01 3.25
C LEU A 75 -18.58 1.50 3.38
N HIS A 76 -19.33 2.02 2.43
CA HIS A 76 -19.95 3.34 2.51
C HIS A 76 -21.31 3.24 3.23
N ALA A 77 -21.75 4.31 3.89
CA ALA A 77 -23.00 4.34 4.67
C ALA A 77 -24.27 4.03 3.83
N SER A 78 -24.22 4.19 2.51
CA SER A 78 -25.29 3.78 1.60
C SER A 78 -25.38 2.26 1.37
N GLY A 79 -24.42 1.48 1.91
CA GLY A 79 -24.28 0.04 1.64
C GLY A 79 -23.41 -0.28 0.42
N ALA A 80 -22.90 0.72 -0.30
CA ALA A 80 -21.99 0.51 -1.42
C ALA A 80 -20.57 0.14 -0.96
N LEU A 81 -19.89 -0.72 -1.71
CA LEU A 81 -18.47 -0.99 -1.51
C LEU A 81 -17.64 0.07 -2.24
N MET A 82 -16.55 0.50 -1.59
CA MET A 82 -15.63 1.47 -2.17
C MET A 82 -14.18 1.02 -2.02
N THR A 83 -13.35 1.32 -3.01
CA THR A 83 -11.91 1.06 -2.97
C THR A 83 -11.19 2.39 -2.74
N PHE A 84 -10.23 2.40 -1.82
CA PHE A 84 -9.52 3.60 -1.40
C PHE A 84 -8.04 3.29 -1.11
N GLN A 85 -7.14 4.22 -1.39
CA GLN A 85 -5.73 4.13 -1.00
C GLN A 85 -5.54 4.86 0.33
N ALA A 86 -5.26 4.12 1.39
CA ALA A 86 -4.96 4.66 2.70
C ALA A 86 -3.45 4.68 2.92
N GLN A 87 -2.94 5.66 3.68
CA GLN A 87 -1.57 5.58 4.16
C GLN A 87 -1.42 4.35 5.06
N THR A 88 -0.40 3.53 4.79
CA THR A 88 -0.13 2.27 5.51
C THR A 88 0.00 2.51 7.02
N THR A 89 0.52 3.68 7.44
CA THR A 89 0.65 4.07 8.84
C THR A 89 -0.68 4.38 9.55
N ASN A 90 -1.76 4.60 8.80
CA ASN A 90 -3.10 4.79 9.34
C ASN A 90 -3.85 3.45 9.49
N LEU A 91 -3.22 2.34 9.13
CA LEU A 91 -3.80 1.01 9.21
C LEU A 91 -3.17 0.24 10.37
N THR A 92 -3.99 -0.52 11.07
CA THR A 92 -3.54 -1.47 12.10
C THR A 92 -4.23 -2.80 11.89
N LYS A 93 -3.50 -3.91 12.07
CA LYS A 93 -4.10 -5.25 11.97
C LYS A 93 -5.23 -5.37 12.98
N ARG A 94 -6.37 -5.90 12.52
CA ARG A 94 -7.49 -6.23 13.40
C ARG A 94 -7.33 -7.66 13.87
N ASP A 95 -6.92 -7.84 15.12
CA ASP A 95 -6.89 -9.17 15.72
C ASP A 95 -8.32 -9.70 15.90
N GLY A 96 -8.62 -10.80 15.21
CA GLY A 96 -9.85 -11.58 15.39
C GLY A 96 -11.05 -11.13 14.54
N ALA A 97 -11.30 -11.88 13.47
CA ALA A 97 -12.59 -12.54 13.21
C ALA A 97 -12.45 -13.50 12.00
N ALA A 98 -11.65 -14.54 12.17
CA ALA A 98 -11.86 -15.80 11.45
C ALA A 98 -12.25 -16.83 12.52
N SER A 99 -13.56 -17.06 12.64
CA SER A 99 -14.17 -18.25 13.23
C SER A 99 -15.17 -18.76 12.22
#